data_AF-A0A3A0ELY7-F1
#
_entry.id   AF-A0A3A0ELY7-F1
#
_cell.length_a   1.000
_cell.length_b   1.000
_cell.length_c   1.000
_cell.angle_alpha   90.00
_cell.angle_beta   90.00
_cell.angle_gamma   90.00
#
_symmetry.space_group_name_H-M   'P 1'
#
loop_
_entity.id
_entity.type
_entity.pdbx_description
1 polymer ?
#
loop_
_entity_poly.entity_id
_entity_poly.type
_entity_poly.pdbx_seq_one_letter_code
_entity_poly.pdbx_strand_id
1 'polypeptide(L)' 'MAAAAGGDADAAADPEHRAGSAAERARVNVTRTVRAAIEKIAAAHPALGEHLAATVRTGLFSSYAPDPRRALRWEL' A
#
# COMPACT_ATOMS: atom_id res chain seq x y z
N MET A 1 -46.04 -18.93 -21.60
CA MET A 1 -45.86 -18.17 -22.85
C MET A 1 -44.66 -17.24 -22.60
N ALA A 2 -43.45 -17.76 -22.80
CA ALA A 2 -42.54 -17.44 -23.92
C ALA A 2 -42.05 -15.98 -23.83
N ALA A 3 -40.89 -15.70 -23.22
CA ALA A 3 -39.52 -15.88 -23.73
C ALA A 3 -39.08 -14.82 -24.76
N ALA A 4 -38.10 -14.01 -24.36
CA ALA A 4 -36.95 -13.50 -25.14
C ALA A 4 -36.05 -12.76 -24.14
N ALA A 5 -34.88 -13.27 -23.72
CA ALA A 5 -33.63 -13.40 -24.47
C ALA A 5 -33.07 -12.05 -24.93
N GLY A 6 -32.05 -11.59 -24.21
CA GLY A 6 -31.16 -10.49 -24.56
C GLY A 6 -29.91 -10.63 -23.71
N GLY A 7 -29.01 -11.51 -24.15
CA GLY A 7 -27.69 -11.63 -23.56
C GLY A 7 -26.83 -10.46 -24.03
N ASP A 8 -26.09 -9.87 -23.09
CA ASP A 8 -24.82 -9.26 -23.40
C ASP A 8 -23.77 -9.98 -22.56
N ALA A 9 -22.89 -10.65 -23.29
CA ALA A 9 -21.77 -11.40 -22.80
C ALA A 9 -20.75 -10.45 -22.17
N ASP A 10 -20.87 -10.17 -20.87
CA ASP A 10 -19.70 -9.72 -20.12
C ASP A 10 -18.89 -10.98 -19.81
N ALA A 11 -17.99 -11.28 -20.76
CA ALA A 11 -17.05 -12.39 -20.68
C ALA A 11 -16.46 -12.42 -19.27
N ALA A 12 -16.69 -13.55 -18.59
CA ALA A 12 -16.16 -13.82 -17.28
C ALA A 12 -14.62 -13.73 -17.33
N ALA A 13 -14.10 -12.53 -17.07
CA ALA A 13 -12.71 -12.34 -16.75
C ALA A 13 -12.45 -13.03 -15.41
N ASP A 14 -11.52 -13.99 -15.45
CA ASP A 14 -11.17 -14.89 -14.35
C ASP A 14 -11.13 -14.18 -12.98
N PRO A 15 -11.82 -14.72 -11.95
CA PRO A 15 -11.76 -14.16 -10.60
C PRO A 15 -10.33 -14.09 -10.05
N GLU A 16 -9.44 -14.99 -10.51
CA GLU A 16 -8.01 -14.99 -10.20
C GLU A 16 -7.30 -13.73 -10.71
N HIS A 17 -7.65 -13.27 -11.92
CA HIS A 17 -7.12 -12.04 -12.51
C HIS A 17 -7.61 -10.79 -11.77
N ARG A 18 -8.86 -10.81 -11.29
CA ARG A 18 -9.42 -9.72 -10.46
C ARG A 18 -8.77 -9.67 -9.07
N ALA A 19 -8.50 -10.81 -8.44
CA ALA A 19 -7.82 -10.89 -7.16
C ALA A 19 -6.38 -10.36 -7.25
N GLY A 20 -5.64 -10.72 -8.29
CA GLY A 20 -4.31 -10.17 -8.58
C GLY A 20 -4.34 -8.64 -8.76
N SER A 21 -5.34 -8.14 -9.49
CA SER A 21 -5.54 -6.70 -9.71
C SER A 21 -5.96 -5.92 -8.45
N ALA A 22 -6.68 -6.55 -7.53
CA ALA A 22 -7.05 -5.95 -6.25
C ALA A 22 -5.83 -5.87 -5.30
N ALA A 23 -5.04 -6.95 -5.23
CA ALA A 23 -3.81 -6.98 -4.45
C ALA A 23 -2.80 -5.94 -4.94
N GLU A 24 -2.65 -5.79 -6.25
CA GLU A 24 -1.73 -4.79 -6.82
C GLU A 24 -2.18 -3.36 -6.53
N ARG A 25 -3.48 -3.07 -6.69
CA ARG A 25 -4.02 -1.76 -6.29
C ARG A 25 -3.84 -1.47 -4.81
N ALA A 26 -4.03 -2.48 -3.94
CA ALA A 26 -3.80 -2.33 -2.51
C ALA A 26 -2.33 -1.99 -2.22
N ARG A 27 -1.36 -2.64 -2.86
CA ARG A 27 0.08 -2.36 -2.69
C ARG A 27 0.44 -0.94 -3.12
N VAL A 28 -0.05 -0.50 -4.28
CA VAL A 28 0.16 0.86 -4.77
C VAL A 28 -0.44 1.87 -3.78
N ASN A 29 -1.66 1.62 -3.30
CA ASN A 29 -2.31 2.50 -2.33
C ASN A 29 -1.52 2.57 -1.02
N VAL A 30 -1.13 1.43 -0.45
CA VAL A 30 -0.32 1.38 0.79
C VAL A 30 0.99 2.15 0.61
N THR A 31 1.69 1.95 -0.51
CA THR A 31 2.94 2.67 -0.80
C THR A 31 2.73 4.18 -0.83
N ARG A 32 1.66 4.64 -1.50
CA ARG A 32 1.32 6.06 -1.58
C ARG A 32 0.93 6.63 -0.22
N THR A 33 0.09 5.94 0.54
CA THR A 33 -0.37 6.38 1.86
C THR A 33 0.78 6.46 2.87
N VAL A 34 1.67 5.46 2.89
CA VAL A 34 2.83 5.45 3.78
C VAL A 34 3.77 6.62 3.46
N ARG A 35 4.08 6.86 2.18
CA ARG A 35 4.90 8.00 1.77
C ARG A 35 4.28 9.33 2.18
N ALA A 36 2.98 9.53 1.92
CA ALA A 36 2.27 10.73 2.31
C ALA A 36 2.24 10.93 3.84
N ALA A 37 2.15 9.85 4.62
CA ALA A 37 2.23 9.93 6.07
C ALA A 37 3.62 10.38 6.54
N ILE A 38 4.69 9.83 5.96
CA ILE A 38 6.08 10.22 6.26
C ILE A 38 6.31 11.69 5.90
N GLU A 39 5.81 12.17 4.76
CA GLU A 39 5.91 13.58 4.37
C GLU A 39 5.21 14.51 5.37
N LYS A 40 4.00 14.15 5.83
CA LYS A 40 3.29 14.91 6.86
C LYS A 40 4.06 14.93 8.18
N ILE A 41 4.67 13.80 8.57
CA ILE A 41 5.51 13.73 9.77
C ILE A 41 6.76 14.61 9.58
N ALA A 42 7.39 14.60 8.40
CA ALA A 42 8.55 15.42 8.11
C ALA A 42 8.25 16.92 8.19
N ALA A 43 7.05 17.35 7.79
CA ALA A 43 6.62 18.73 7.91
C ALA A 43 6.54 19.23 9.37
N ALA A 44 6.14 18.34 10.31
CA ALA A 44 6.08 18.68 11.73
C ALA A 44 7.40 18.39 12.47
N HIS A 45 8.13 17.36 12.06
CA HIS A 45 9.37 16.91 12.68
C HIS A 45 10.35 16.37 11.62
N PRO A 46 11.21 17.23 11.04
CA PRO A 46 12.08 16.87 9.93
C PRO A 46 12.97 15.66 10.20
N ALA A 47 13.66 15.62 11.35
CA ALA A 47 14.56 14.51 11.69
C ALA A 47 13.84 13.14 11.85
N LEU A 48 12.58 13.14 12.28
CA LEU A 48 11.77 11.92 12.38
C LEU A 48 11.29 11.49 11.00
N GLY A 49 10.89 12.44 10.15
CA GLY A 49 10.56 12.20 8.76
C GLY A 49 11.72 11.57 7.98
N GLU A 50 12.94 12.11 8.12
CA GLU A 50 14.15 11.57 7.50
C GLU A 50 14.45 10.14 7.99
N HIS A 51 14.34 9.89 9.30
CA HIS A 51 14.53 8.56 9.87
C HIS A 51 13.53 7.55 9.29
N LEU A 52 12.25 7.90 9.26
CA LEU A 52 11.21 7.04 8.69
C LEU A 52 11.40 6.82 7.19
N ALA A 53 11.77 7.86 6.43
CA ALA A 53 12.05 7.72 5.01
C ALA A 53 13.24 6.79 4.73
N ALA A 54 14.27 6.78 5.59
CA ALA A 54 15.44 5.92 5.45
C ALA A 54 15.20 4.46 5.88
N THR A 55 14.31 4.24 6.85
CA THR A 55 14.13 2.93 7.51
C THR A 55 12.87 2.19 7.10
N VAL A 56 11.84 2.88 6.60
CA VAL A 56 10.62 2.26 6.08
C VAL A 56 10.83 1.82 4.63
N ARG A 57 10.64 0.53 4.37
CA ARG A 57 10.75 -0.07 3.04
C ARG A 57 9.37 -0.49 2.58
N THR A 58 8.83 0.20 1.58
CA THR A 58 7.61 -0.20 0.87
C THR A 58 7.99 -0.95 -0.40
N GLY A 59 8.00 -2.28 -0.32
CA GLY A 59 8.17 -3.19 -1.47
C GLY A 59 6.93 -4.08 -1.63
N LEU A 60 7.14 -5.35 -2.00
CA LEU A 60 6.06 -6.36 -2.01
C LEU A 60 5.39 -6.48 -0.64
N PHE A 61 6.18 -6.28 0.41
CA PHE A 61 5.77 -6.15 1.80
C PHE A 61 6.30 -4.83 2.33
N SER A 62 5.53 -4.20 3.24
CA SER A 62 6.00 -3.03 3.97
C SER A 62 6.77 -3.51 5.20
N SER A 63 8.00 -3.02 5.39
CA SER A 63 8.82 -3.33 6.55
C SER A 63 9.46 -2.08 7.14
N TYR A 64 9.68 -2.12 8.45
CA TYR A 64 10.49 -1.14 9.17
C TYR A 64 11.83 -1.81 9.51
N ALA A 65 12.89 -1.31 8.91
CA ALA A 65 14.26 -1.77 9.11
C ALA A 65 15.08 -0.64 9.75
N PRO A 66 15.00 -0.45 11.08
CA PRO A 66 15.80 0.56 11.76
C PRO A 66 17.29 0.23 11.62
N ASP A 67 18.13 1.26 11.55
CA ASP A 67 19.58 1.06 11.65
C ASP A 67 19.89 0.47 13.04
N PRO A 68 20.50 -0.73 13.13
CA PRO A 68 20.83 -1.37 14.40
C PRO A 68 21.80 -0.52 15.26
N ARG A 69 22.50 0.45 14.66
CA ARG A 69 23.41 1.38 15.35
C ARG A 69 22.70 2.62 15.91
N ARG A 70 21.45 2.89 15.48
CA ARG A 70 20.59 3.97 15.99
C ARG A 70 19.34 3.36 16.61
N ALA A 71 19.48 2.81 17.82
CA ALA A 71 18.35 2.33 18.58
C ALA A 71 17.40 3.48 18.91
N LEU A 72 16.20 3.45 18.33
CA LEU A 72 15.14 4.41 18.64
C LEU A 72 14.44 3.96 19.93
N ARG A 73 14.52 4.77 20.99
CA ARG A 73 13.83 4.52 22.26
C ARG A 73 12.48 5.24 22.24
N TRP A 74 11.40 4.49 22.41
CA TRP A 74 10.06 5.04 22.54
C TRP A 74 9.73 5.22 24.02
N GLU A 75 9.17 6.36 24.39
CA GLU A 75 8.60 6.62 25.71
C GLU A 75 7.09 6.89 25.51
N LEU A 76 6.26 6.24 26.33
CA LEU A 76 4.79 6.27 26.24
C LEU A 76 4.22 7.40 27.10
#